data_AF-A0A511J009-F1
#
_entry.id   AF-A0A511J009-F1
#
_cell.length_a   1.000
_cell.length_b   1.000
_cell.length_c   1.000
_cell.angle_alpha   90.00
_cell.angle_beta   90.00
_cell.angle_gamma   90.00
#
_symmetry.space_group_name_H-M   'P 1'
#
loop_
_entity.id
_entity.type
_entity.pdbx_description
1 polymer ?
#
loop_
_entity_poly.entity_id
_entity_poly.type
_entity_poly.pdbx_seq_one_letter_code
_entity_poly.pdbx_strand_id
1 'polypeptide(L)' 'MPIAIGNKRLPVTLDEKRQEELQQLKQKYSKSESRIMCIALDLLIAPKKAGFEVPALRK' A
#
# COMPACT_ATOMS: atom_id res chain seq x y z
N MET A 1 2.00 -2.29 -21.76
CA MET A 1 2.10 -0.97 -21.08
C MET A 1 3.54 -0.75 -20.63
N PRO A 2 4.24 0.25 -21.17
CA PRO A 2 5.63 0.54 -20.78
C PRO A 2 5.66 1.11 -19.36
N ILE A 3 6.55 0.59 -18.54
CA ILE A 3 6.81 1.07 -17.19
C ILE A 3 7.91 2.12 -17.31
N ALA A 4 7.73 3.29 -16.69
CA ALA A 4 8.78 4.30 -16.65
C ALA A 4 10.06 3.70 -16.03
N ILE A 5 11.20 3.93 -16.68
CA ILE A 5 12.51 3.42 -16.30
C ILE A 5 12.80 3.86 -14.85
N GLY A 6 12.93 2.90 -13.94
CA GLY A 6 13.15 3.12 -12.49
C GLY A 6 12.04 2.57 -11.58
N ASN A 7 10.82 2.37 -12.10
CA ASN A 7 9.72 1.83 -11.29
C ASN A 7 9.76 0.29 -11.29
N LYS A 8 10.18 -0.32 -10.17
CA LYS A 8 10.04 -1.77 -9.96
C LYS A 8 8.59 -2.10 -9.61
N ARG A 9 7.95 -2.96 -10.42
CA ARG A 9 6.67 -3.56 -10.04
C ARG A 9 6.92 -4.61 -8.97
N LEU A 10 6.34 -4.42 -7.79
CA LEU A 10 6.22 -5.48 -6.81
C LEU A 10 4.99 -6.32 -7.20
N PRO A 11 5.14 -7.59 -7.61
CA PRO A 11 4.01 -8.49 -7.65
C PRO A 11 3.55 -8.68 -6.21
N VAL A 12 2.38 -8.12 -5.87
CA VAL A 12 1.79 -8.31 -4.55
C VAL A 12 0.65 -9.30 -4.71
N THR A 13 0.84 -10.50 -4.17
CA THR A 13 -0.24 -11.47 -4.01
C THR A 13 -1.07 -11.01 -2.82
N LEU A 14 -2.17 -10.30 -3.09
CA LEU A 14 -3.16 -9.94 -2.08
C LEU A 14 -4.24 -11.02 -2.04
N ASP A 15 -4.67 -11.39 -0.83
CA ASP A 15 -5.87 -12.19 -0.60
C ASP A 15 -7.11 -11.46 -1.16
N GLU A 16 -8.13 -12.21 -1.62
CA GLU A 16 -9.32 -11.65 -2.28
C GLU A 16 -10.01 -10.55 -1.45
N LYS A 17 -10.15 -10.76 -0.14
CA LYS A 17 -10.72 -9.74 0.78
C LYS A 17 -9.93 -8.43 0.76
N ARG A 18 -8.60 -8.51 0.73
CA ARG A 18 -7.73 -7.32 0.68
C ARG A 18 -7.78 -6.64 -0.67
N GLN A 19 -8.04 -7.38 -1.75
CA GLN A 19 -8.28 -6.79 -3.07
C GLN A 19 -9.59 -6.00 -3.10
N GLU A 20 -10.67 -6.56 -2.54
CA GLU A 20 -11.96 -5.86 -2.42
C GLU A 20 -11.83 -4.58 -1.57
N GLU A 21 -11.18 -4.65 -0.41
CA GLU A 21 -10.91 -3.48 0.42
C GLU A 21 -10.11 -2.42 -0.34
N LEU A 22 -9.07 -2.80 -1.08
CA LEU A 22 -8.27 -1.87 -1.87
C LEU A 22 -9.09 -1.23 -3.00
N GLN A 23 -10.01 -1.98 -3.61
CA GLN A 23 -10.93 -1.48 -4.63
C GLN A 23 -11.96 -0.48 -4.05
N GLN A 24 -12.47 -0.74 -2.84
CA GLN A 24 -13.32 0.21 -2.11
C GLN A 24 -12.55 1.50 -1.78
N LEU A 25 -11.29 1.39 -1.33
CA LEU A 25 -10.43 2.54 -1.03
C LEU A 25 -10.14 3.37 -2.28
N LYS A 26 -9.92 2.73 -3.43
CA LYS A 26 -9.80 3.42 -4.74
C LYS A 26 -11.03 4.26 -5.06
N GLN A 27 -12.23 3.71 -4.87
CA GLN A 27 -13.48 4.43 -5.10
C GLN A 27 -13.62 5.60 -4.12
N LYS A 28 -13.40 5.34 -2.82
CA LYS A 28 -13.52 6.34 -1.75
C LYS A 28 -12.59 7.54 -1.93
N TYR A 29 -11.33 7.30 -2.27
CA TYR A 29 -10.31 8.35 -2.35
C TYR A 29 -10.03 8.84 -3.77
N SER A 30 -10.65 8.24 -4.78
CA SER A 30 -10.40 8.54 -6.20
C SER A 30 -8.90 8.54 -6.55
N LYS A 31 -8.15 7.60 -5.98
CA LYS A 31 -6.71 7.39 -6.22
C LYS A 31 -6.46 5.99 -6.77
N SER A 32 -5.37 5.80 -7.50
CA SER A 32 -4.97 4.47 -7.95
C SER A 32 -4.59 3.58 -6.78
N GLU A 33 -4.87 2.28 -6.89
CA GLU A 33 -4.49 1.24 -5.91
C GLU A 33 -3.00 1.30 -5.58
N SER A 34 -2.16 1.50 -6.61
CA SER A 34 -0.71 1.67 -6.45
C SER A 34 -0.33 2.84 -5.57
N ARG A 35 -1.03 3.98 -5.71
CA ARG A 35 -0.75 5.19 -4.92
C ARG A 35 -1.23 5.03 -3.49
N ILE A 36 -2.37 4.37 -3.28
CA ILE A 36 -2.90 4.02 -1.96
C ILE A 36 -1.91 3.10 -1.23
N MET A 37 -1.40 2.08 -1.92
CA MET A 37 -0.36 1.18 -1.39
C MET A 37 0.93 1.92 -1.03
N CYS A 38 1.47 2.77 -1.90
CA CYS A 38 2.67 3.54 -1.59
C CYS A 38 2.48 4.41 -0.34
N ILE A 39 1.34 5.09 -0.23
CA ILE A 39 1.01 5.90 0.95
C ILE A 39 0.93 5.01 2.20
N ALA A 40 0.28 3.85 2.13
CA ALA A 40 0.20 2.92 3.26
C ALA A 40 1.59 2.43 3.69
N LEU A 41 2.46 2.11 2.74
CA LEU A 41 3.85 1.72 3.02
C LEU A 41 4.65 2.86 3.66
N ASP A 42 4.52 4.08 3.15
CA ASP A 42 5.17 5.26 3.74
C ASP A 42 4.69 5.52 5.17
N LEU A 43 3.39 5.36 5.42
CA LEU A 43 2.79 5.48 6.76
C LEU A 43 3.21 4.36 7.72
N LEU A 44 3.58 3.18 7.23
CA LEU A 44 4.13 2.10 8.06
C LEU A 44 5.63 2.31 8.35
N ILE A 45 6.37 2.91 7.41
CA ILE A 45 7.81 3.14 7.52
C ILE A 45 8.12 4.41 8.33
N ALA A 46 7.32 5.46 8.20
CA ALA A 46 7.55 6.74 8.88
C ALA A 46 7.59 6.62 10.42
N PRO A 47 6.67 5.91 11.09
CA PRO A 47 6.73 5.68 12.54
C PRO A 47 7.98 4.88 12.93
N LYS A 48 8.35 3.87 12.14
CA LYS A 48 9.55 3.06 12.35
C LYS A 48 10.83 3.89 12.28
N LYS A 49 10.92 4.85 11.36
CA LYS A 49 12.04 5.80 11.26
C LYS A 49 12.04 6.84 12.38
N ALA A 50 10.86 7.20 12.87
CA ALA A 50 10.69 8.17 13.95
C ALA A 50 10.77 7.56 15.36
N GLY A 51 11.07 6.25 15.48
CA GLY A 51 11.22 5.57 16.78
C GLY A 51 9.90 5.24 17.49
N PHE A 52 8.76 5.37 16.81
CA PHE A 52 7.47 4.97 17.34
C PHE A 52 7.26 3.46 17.17
N GLU A 53 6.74 2.78 18.20
CA GLU A 53 6.30 1.39 18.09
C GLU A 53 5.18 1.29 17.05
N VAL A 54 5.46 0.64 15.93
CA VAL A 54 4.41 0.27 14.98
C VAL A 54 3.56 -0.79 15.69
N PRO A 55 2.24 -0.56 15.91
CA PRO A 55 1.41 -1.56 16.53
C PRO A 55 1.48 -2.84 15.70
N ALA A 56 1.93 -3.93 16.34
CA ALA A 56 2.03 -5.21 15.67
C ALA A 56 0.67 -5.57 15.11
N LEU A 57 0.60 -5.79 13.79
CA LEU A 57 -0.57 -6.39 13.15
C LEU A 57 -0.73 -7.76 13.79
N ARG A 58 -1.62 -7.87 14.79
CA ARG A 58 -1.94 -9.15 15.42
C ARG A 58 -2.53 -10.05 14.33
N LYS A 59 -2.03 -11.29 14.28
CA LYS A 59 -2.42 -12.31 13.31
C LYS A 59 -3.91 -12.60 13.33
#